data_AF-A0A150VKW7-F1
#
_entry.id   AF-A0A150VKW7-F1
#
_cell.length_a   1.000
_cell.length_b   1.000
_cell.length_c   1.000
_cell.angle_alpha   90.00
_cell.angle_beta   90.00
_cell.angle_gamma   90.00
#
_symmetry.space_group_name_H-M   'P 1'
#
loop_
_entity.id
_entity.type
_entity.pdbx_description
1 polymer ?
#
loop_
_entity_poly.entity_id
_entity_poly.type
_entity_poly.pdbx_seq_one_letter_code
_entity_poly.pdbx_strand_id
1 'polypeptide(L)'
;MTDTTQTTTVPTQPENSGTEASGADLARLMLQRARQDAKQRGNDRPGPARRPKKTSNIQYHGRAPVGLAGAFQSLLADRGWNVPTVGGSILDRWPDIAATIAPRLATHTTAVAYDPETGQLDLMPDSPAYATQLRLMTPRIITAANEQAGAAAVRTVRVRQPGTLPATPAPTPASVKTAEPTGPVKTRETASEGFHRVLALHHKVWQPFQQDPALAAAVGRQEQVRLDLGARAFPDAGEDQEGQAPTSLEGNRAQQRQANDATRIAAILRARAERAGRVVPPGAPVLRQAG
;
A
#
# COMPACT_ATOMS: atom_id res chain seq x y z
N MET A 1 -34.53 -64.95 49.73
CA MET A 1 -34.05 -63.55 49.60
C MET A 1 -32.86 -63.62 48.65
N THR A 2 -33.13 -63.68 47.33
CA THR A 2 -33.04 -62.52 46.38
C THR A 2 -31.57 -62.02 46.33
N ASP A 3 -30.80 -62.08 45.24
CA ASP A 3 -31.12 -61.82 43.83
C ASP A 3 -30.00 -62.27 42.86
N THR A 4 -30.38 -62.34 41.57
CA THR A 4 -29.59 -62.23 40.32
C THR A 4 -28.78 -63.44 39.84
N THR A 5 -29.42 -64.25 39.00
CA THR A 5 -28.81 -65.19 38.05
C THR A 5 -28.18 -64.48 36.85
N GLN A 6 -26.94 -64.84 36.52
CA GLN A 6 -26.35 -64.68 35.19
C GLN A 6 -27.01 -65.67 34.20
N THR A 7 -27.12 -65.28 32.93
CA THR A 7 -26.59 -66.00 31.75
C THR A 7 -27.40 -65.70 30.48
N THR A 8 -26.67 -65.18 29.50
CA THR A 8 -26.85 -65.26 28.05
C THR A 8 -27.79 -66.34 27.54
N THR A 9 -28.87 -65.95 26.85
CA THR A 9 -29.48 -66.75 25.77
C THR A 9 -30.09 -65.80 24.75
N VAL A 10 -29.55 -65.82 23.53
CA VAL A 10 -30.16 -65.23 22.33
C VAL A 10 -31.48 -65.95 22.04
N PRO A 11 -32.52 -65.24 21.63
CA PRO A 11 -33.27 -65.77 20.49
C PRO A 11 -33.59 -64.72 19.43
N THR A 12 -33.18 -65.06 18.22
CA THR A 12 -34.07 -65.13 17.05
C THR A 12 -34.64 -63.80 16.54
N GLN A 13 -33.88 -63.23 15.62
CA GLN A 13 -34.35 -62.40 14.50
C GLN A 13 -35.70 -62.89 13.96
N PRO A 14 -36.70 -62.02 13.78
CA PRO A 14 -37.72 -62.26 12.78
C PRO A 14 -37.11 -62.01 11.40
N GLU A 15 -36.87 -63.12 10.72
CA GLU A 15 -36.82 -63.26 9.28
C GLU A 15 -37.88 -62.35 8.62
N ASN A 16 -37.44 -61.30 7.92
CA ASN A 16 -38.21 -60.68 6.86
C ASN A 16 -37.21 -60.18 5.82
N SER A 17 -37.06 -61.01 4.80
CA SER A 17 -36.35 -60.86 3.53
C SER A 17 -36.03 -59.41 3.17
N GLY A 18 -34.85 -58.95 3.57
CA GLY A 18 -34.27 -57.70 3.10
C GLY A 18 -33.91 -57.85 1.64
N THR A 19 -34.86 -57.51 0.75
CA THR A 19 -34.50 -57.16 -0.62
C THR A 19 -33.63 -55.92 -0.49
N GLU A 20 -32.32 -56.09 -0.68
CA GLU A 20 -31.36 -54.99 -0.79
C GLU A 20 -32.03 -53.87 -1.59
N ALA A 21 -32.17 -52.69 -0.98
CA ALA A 21 -32.83 -51.57 -1.61
C ALA A 21 -32.24 -51.38 -3.01
N SER A 22 -33.01 -51.77 -4.03
CA SER A 22 -32.55 -51.84 -5.41
C SER A 22 -31.97 -50.47 -5.78
N GLY A 23 -30.89 -50.44 -6.56
CA GLY A 23 -30.32 -49.18 -7.05
C GLY A 23 -31.38 -48.28 -7.73
N ALA A 24 -32.44 -48.89 -8.27
CA ALA A 24 -33.61 -48.19 -8.80
C ALA A 24 -34.42 -47.45 -7.73
N ASP A 25 -34.59 -48.02 -6.54
CA ASP A 25 -35.32 -47.39 -5.44
C ASP A 25 -34.50 -46.29 -4.77
N LEU A 26 -33.17 -46.46 -4.68
CA LEU A 26 -32.26 -45.38 -4.31
C LEU A 26 -32.32 -44.23 -5.32
N ALA A 27 -32.34 -44.52 -6.62
CA ALA A 27 -32.47 -43.49 -7.65
C ALA A 27 -33.79 -42.72 -7.57
N ARG A 28 -34.91 -43.41 -7.30
CA ARG A 28 -36.22 -42.77 -7.07
C ARG A 28 -36.20 -41.88 -5.84
N LEU A 29 -35.59 -42.33 -4.75
CA LEU A 29 -35.47 -41.58 -3.51
C LEU A 29 -34.58 -40.33 -3.68
N MET A 30 -33.47 -40.46 -4.41
CA MET A 30 -32.58 -39.33 -4.74
C MET A 30 -33.27 -38.31 -5.64
N LEU A 31 -34.04 -38.76 -6.64
CA LEU A 31 -34.79 -37.87 -7.52
C LEU A 31 -35.89 -37.09 -6.78
N GLN A 32 -36.60 -37.73 -5.85
CA GLN A 32 -37.59 -37.05 -5.01
C GLN A 32 -36.94 -35.97 -4.13
N ARG A 33 -35.78 -36.27 -3.51
CA ARG A 33 -35.01 -35.29 -2.74
C ARG A 33 -34.53 -34.11 -3.61
N ALA A 34 -34.02 -34.39 -4.81
CA ALA A 34 -33.60 -33.34 -5.76
C ALA A 34 -34.76 -32.43 -6.18
N ARG A 35 -35.97 -32.98 -6.38
CA ARG A 35 -37.18 -32.20 -6.67
C ARG A 35 -37.62 -31.31 -5.50
N GLN A 36 -37.51 -31.81 -4.26
CA GLN A 36 -37.83 -31.02 -3.08
C GLN A 36 -36.83 -29.88 -2.87
N ASP A 37 -35.53 -30.14 -3.04
CA ASP A 37 -34.47 -29.12 -2.97
C ASP A 37 -34.63 -28.06 -4.08
N ALA A 38 -34.98 -28.47 -5.30
CA ALA A 38 -35.30 -27.54 -6.39
C ALA A 38 -36.54 -26.67 -6.08
N LYS A 39 -37.54 -27.22 -5.41
CA LYS A 39 -38.75 -26.47 -5.00
C LYS A 39 -38.45 -25.47 -3.89
N GLN A 40 -37.57 -25.82 -2.95
CA GLN A 40 -37.10 -24.90 -1.90
C GLN A 40 -36.23 -23.78 -2.47
N ARG A 41 -35.39 -24.07 -3.48
CA ARG A 41 -34.56 -23.08 -4.20
C ARG A 41 -35.32 -22.29 -5.26
N GLY A 42 -36.60 -22.60 -5.50
CA GLY A 42 -37.42 -22.04 -6.57
C GLY A 42 -37.73 -20.55 -6.45
N ASN A 43 -37.46 -19.93 -5.29
CA ASN A 43 -37.66 -18.50 -5.07
C ASN A 43 -36.38 -17.65 -5.15
N ASP A 44 -35.19 -18.26 -5.16
CA ASP A 44 -33.89 -17.57 -5.07
C ASP A 44 -33.00 -17.74 -6.31
N ARG A 45 -33.60 -17.97 -7.49
CA ARG A 45 -32.86 -17.91 -8.75
C ARG A 45 -33.34 -16.78 -9.66
N PRO A 46 -32.47 -15.83 -10.03
CA PRO A 46 -32.67 -15.05 -11.23
C PRO A 46 -32.70 -16.01 -12.42
N GLY A 47 -33.72 -15.88 -13.28
CA GLY A 47 -33.91 -16.75 -14.45
C GLY A 47 -32.70 -16.82 -15.38
N PRO A 48 -32.68 -17.78 -16.32
CA PRO A 48 -31.54 -17.99 -17.22
C PRO A 48 -31.15 -16.68 -17.90
N ALA A 49 -29.88 -16.31 -17.71
CA ALA A 49 -29.28 -15.10 -18.27
C ALA A 49 -29.64 -14.97 -19.76
N ARG A 50 -30.50 -14.00 -20.06
CA ARG A 50 -30.78 -13.60 -21.44
C ARG A 50 -29.44 -13.24 -22.05
N ARG A 51 -29.05 -13.99 -23.08
CA ARG A 51 -27.90 -13.71 -23.94
C ARG A 51 -27.85 -12.20 -24.24
N PRO A 52 -26.72 -11.51 -24.05
CA PRO A 52 -26.64 -10.10 -24.41
C PRO A 52 -26.87 -9.99 -25.92
N LYS A 53 -27.93 -9.30 -26.32
CA LYS A 53 -28.06 -8.84 -27.71
C LYS A 53 -26.81 -8.03 -28.01
N LYS A 54 -26.00 -8.47 -28.97
CA LYS A 54 -25.00 -7.63 -29.61
C LYS A 54 -25.74 -6.46 -30.25
N THR A 55 -25.83 -5.34 -29.53
CA THR A 55 -26.12 -4.06 -30.16
C THR A 55 -24.90 -3.73 -30.99
N SER A 56 -25.05 -3.80 -32.31
CA SER A 56 -24.06 -3.24 -33.23
C SER A 56 -23.80 -1.80 -32.80
N ASN A 57 -22.55 -1.45 -32.55
CA ASN A 57 -22.12 -0.05 -32.47
C ASN A 57 -22.38 0.59 -33.83
N ILE A 58 -23.61 1.07 -34.01
CA ILE A 58 -23.94 2.05 -35.03
C ILE A 58 -23.22 3.32 -34.59
N GLN A 59 -22.22 3.73 -35.36
CA GLN A 59 -21.60 5.02 -35.19
C GLN A 59 -22.70 6.08 -35.26
N TYR A 60 -22.97 6.72 -34.12
CA TYR A 60 -23.93 7.81 -34.00
C TYR A 60 -23.38 9.00 -34.78
N HIS A 61 -23.74 9.11 -36.06
CA HIS A 61 -23.78 10.40 -36.71
C HIS A 61 -24.81 11.24 -35.96
N GLY A 62 -24.43 12.46 -35.53
CA GLY A 62 -25.16 13.33 -34.61
C GLY A 62 -26.51 13.87 -35.09
N ARG A 63 -27.36 13.04 -35.69
CA ARG A 63 -28.70 13.34 -36.21
C ARG A 63 -29.72 12.23 -35.97
N ALA A 64 -29.49 11.34 -35.01
CA ALA A 64 -30.52 10.39 -34.55
C ALA A 64 -31.21 10.95 -33.29
N PRO A 65 -32.55 10.90 -33.18
CA PRO A 65 -33.25 11.37 -31.99
C PRO A 65 -32.86 10.48 -30.80
N VAL A 66 -32.18 11.09 -29.82
CA VAL A 66 -31.87 10.42 -28.56
C VAL A 66 -33.15 10.34 -27.74
N GLY A 67 -33.46 9.16 -27.18
CA GLY A 67 -34.58 9.02 -26.26
C GLY A 67 -34.42 9.97 -25.08
N LEU A 68 -35.51 10.56 -24.59
CA LEU A 68 -35.51 11.57 -23.51
C LEU A 68 -34.61 11.19 -22.33
N ALA A 69 -34.70 9.94 -21.87
CA ALA A 69 -33.87 9.41 -20.79
C ALA A 69 -32.36 9.42 -21.14
N GLY A 70 -32.00 9.05 -22.37
CA GLY A 70 -30.62 9.10 -22.86
C GLY A 70 -30.11 10.53 -23.04
N ALA A 71 -30.98 11.46 -23.46
CA ALA A 71 -30.64 12.87 -23.56
C ALA A 71 -30.43 13.49 -22.17
N PHE A 72 -31.28 13.17 -21.19
CA PHE A 72 -31.08 13.58 -19.79
C PHE A 72 -29.80 12.99 -19.19
N GLN A 73 -29.48 11.73 -19.46
CA GLN A 73 -28.24 11.11 -18.98
C GLN A 73 -27.00 11.73 -19.63
N SER A 74 -27.03 12.00 -20.95
CA SER A 74 -25.97 12.73 -21.64
C SER A 74 -25.79 14.12 -21.05
N LEU A 75 -26.89 14.84 -20.79
CA LEU A 75 -26.86 16.20 -20.25
C LEU A 75 -26.38 16.22 -18.79
N LEU A 76 -26.69 15.19 -18.00
CA LEU A 76 -26.19 14.98 -16.65
C LEU A 76 -24.69 14.68 -16.64
N ALA A 77 -24.21 13.89 -17.60
CA ALA A 77 -22.80 13.59 -17.80
C ALA A 77 -22.01 14.82 -18.30
N ASP A 78 -22.53 15.54 -19.30
CA ASP A 78 -21.90 16.74 -19.89
C ASP A 78 -21.81 17.91 -18.88
N ARG A 79 -22.72 17.97 -17.90
CA ARG A 79 -22.70 18.95 -16.80
C ARG A 79 -21.88 18.50 -15.59
N GLY A 80 -21.22 17.34 -15.64
CA GLY A 80 -20.39 16.85 -14.53
C GLY A 80 -21.17 16.43 -13.28
N TRP A 81 -22.49 16.21 -13.40
CA TRP A 81 -23.34 15.73 -12.30
C TRP A 81 -23.35 14.22 -12.18
N ASN A 82 -22.57 13.53 -13.01
CA ASN A 82 -22.25 12.11 -12.83
C ASN A 82 -21.19 11.92 -11.72
N VAL A 83 -21.33 12.64 -10.60
CA VAL A 83 -20.64 12.27 -9.37
C VAL A 83 -21.41 11.06 -8.85
N PRO A 84 -20.80 9.88 -8.75
CA PRO A 84 -21.53 8.72 -8.25
C PRO A 84 -22.05 9.07 -6.86
N THR A 85 -23.37 9.02 -6.74
CA THR A 85 -24.18 9.40 -5.57
C THR A 85 -23.70 8.75 -4.28
N VAL A 86 -22.95 7.65 -4.39
CA VAL A 86 -22.33 6.91 -3.29
C VAL A 86 -21.24 7.72 -2.58
N GLY A 87 -20.41 8.49 -3.31
CA GLY A 87 -19.31 9.24 -2.73
C GLY A 87 -19.76 10.40 -1.84
N GLY A 88 -20.78 11.14 -2.30
CA GLY A 88 -21.41 12.21 -1.50
C GLY A 88 -22.09 11.69 -0.24
N SER A 89 -22.71 10.51 -0.31
CA SER A 89 -23.33 9.84 0.85
C SER A 89 -22.31 9.47 1.92
N ILE A 90 -21.13 8.97 1.54
CA ILE A 90 -20.09 8.57 2.50
C ILE A 90 -19.50 9.77 3.25
N LEU A 91 -19.27 10.88 2.54
CA LEU A 91 -18.75 12.10 3.16
C LEU A 91 -19.76 12.70 4.16
N ASP A 92 -21.03 12.75 3.78
CA ASP A 92 -22.11 13.29 4.63
C ASP A 92 -22.39 12.40 5.86
N ARG A 93 -22.38 11.07 5.67
CA ARG A 93 -22.62 10.08 6.73
C ARG A 93 -21.36 9.70 7.51
N TRP A 94 -20.23 10.35 7.26
CA TRP A 94 -18.99 10.07 7.97
C TRP A 94 -19.14 10.09 9.51
N PRO A 95 -19.86 11.04 10.14
CA PRO A 95 -20.05 11.05 11.59
C PRO A 95 -20.71 9.77 12.12
N ASP A 96 -21.71 9.24 11.40
CA ASP A 96 -22.42 8.02 11.79
C ASP A 96 -21.55 6.77 11.63
N ILE A 97 -20.80 6.69 10.52
CA ILE A 97 -19.82 5.62 10.26
C ILE A 97 -18.74 5.63 11.36
N ALA A 98 -18.19 6.80 11.67
CA ALA A 98 -17.16 6.95 12.69
C ALA A 98 -17.68 6.60 14.08
N ALA A 99 -18.91 7.02 14.43
CA ALA A 99 -19.55 6.70 15.71
C ALA A 99 -19.81 5.20 15.90
N THR A 100 -20.14 4.48 14.81
CA THR A 100 -20.35 3.02 14.82
C THR A 100 -19.05 2.27 15.18
N ILE A 101 -17.91 2.79 14.74
CA ILE A 101 -16.59 2.18 14.98
C ILE A 101 -16.07 2.54 16.37
N ALA A 102 -16.08 3.83 16.72
CA ALA A 102 -15.64 4.34 18.01
C ALA A 102 -16.29 5.71 18.31
N PRO A 103 -16.96 5.89 19.46
CA PRO A 103 -17.73 7.11 19.75
C PRO A 103 -16.93 8.41 19.65
N ARG A 104 -15.65 8.39 20.07
CA ARG A 104 -14.79 9.58 20.04
C ARG A 104 -14.25 9.91 18.64
N LEU A 105 -14.26 8.94 17.71
CA LEU A 105 -13.66 9.14 16.39
C LEU A 105 -14.40 10.18 15.56
N ALA A 106 -15.73 10.22 15.67
CA ALA A 106 -16.58 11.18 14.97
C ALA A 106 -16.28 12.64 15.35
N THR A 107 -15.83 12.88 16.57
CA THR A 107 -15.48 14.23 17.06
C THR A 107 -14.11 14.69 16.57
N HIS A 108 -13.17 13.77 16.41
CA HIS A 108 -11.75 14.07 16.16
C HIS A 108 -11.29 13.83 14.72
N THR A 109 -12.20 13.38 13.83
CA THR A 109 -11.90 13.09 12.43
C THR A 109 -12.99 13.60 11.51
N THR A 110 -12.59 14.25 10.42
CA THR A 110 -13.51 14.69 9.37
C THR A 110 -13.11 14.06 8.02
N ALA A 111 -14.09 13.64 7.23
CA ALA A 111 -13.87 13.22 5.85
C ALA A 111 -13.74 14.46 4.95
N VAL A 112 -12.66 14.54 4.19
CA VAL A 112 -12.33 15.73 3.37
C VAL A 112 -12.73 15.55 1.92
N ALA A 113 -12.43 14.38 1.37
CA ALA A 113 -12.63 14.10 -0.04
C ALA A 113 -12.82 12.60 -0.24
N TYR A 114 -13.54 12.26 -1.31
CA TYR A 114 -13.70 10.90 -1.79
C TYR A 114 -13.45 10.91 -3.29
N ASP A 115 -12.55 10.04 -3.75
CA ASP A 115 -12.30 9.81 -5.16
C ASP A 115 -13.07 8.56 -5.63
N PRO A 116 -14.08 8.72 -6.50
CA PRO A 116 -14.91 7.62 -6.95
C PRO A 116 -14.22 6.64 -7.89
N GLU A 117 -13.21 7.08 -8.65
CA GLU A 117 -12.52 6.22 -9.62
C GLU A 117 -11.59 5.24 -8.89
N THR A 118 -10.86 5.75 -7.89
CA THR A 118 -9.94 4.94 -7.08
C THR A 118 -10.61 4.28 -5.87
N GLY A 119 -11.76 4.81 -5.43
CA GLY A 119 -12.42 4.43 -4.18
C GLY A 119 -11.63 4.88 -2.94
N GLN A 120 -10.87 5.96 -3.06
CA GLN A 120 -10.03 6.47 -1.97
C GLN A 120 -10.81 7.47 -1.11
N LEU A 121 -10.86 7.21 0.20
CA LEU A 121 -11.43 8.13 1.20
C LEU A 121 -10.31 8.88 1.94
N ASP A 122 -10.31 10.21 1.85
CA ASP A 122 -9.37 11.07 2.53
C ASP A 122 -9.94 11.54 3.88
N LEU A 123 -9.23 11.21 4.97
CA LEU A 123 -9.60 11.59 6.32
C LEU A 123 -8.61 12.59 6.90
N MET A 124 -9.12 13.62 7.57
CA MET A 124 -8.33 14.60 8.29
C MET A 124 -8.54 14.43 9.80
N PRO A 125 -7.53 13.88 10.50
CA PRO A 125 -7.53 13.85 11.96
C PRO A 125 -7.17 15.23 12.53
N ASP A 126 -7.61 15.48 13.75
CA ASP A 126 -7.27 16.69 14.51
C ASP A 126 -5.86 16.64 15.15
N SER A 127 -5.35 15.44 15.44
CA SER A 127 -4.11 15.23 16.19
C SER A 127 -3.32 14.01 15.68
N PRO A 128 -1.98 13.99 15.90
CA PRO A 128 -1.13 12.89 15.44
C PRO A 128 -1.50 11.53 16.06
N ALA A 129 -2.01 11.54 17.29
CA ALA A 129 -2.49 10.34 17.97
C ALA A 129 -3.70 9.74 17.24
N TYR A 130 -4.71 10.56 16.91
CA TYR A 130 -5.86 10.11 16.14
C TYR A 130 -5.49 9.72 14.70
N ALA A 131 -4.51 10.37 14.09
CA ALA A 131 -3.98 9.93 12.79
C ALA A 131 -3.43 8.50 12.83
N THR A 132 -2.75 8.14 13.92
CA THR A 132 -2.21 6.79 14.12
C THR A 132 -3.35 5.79 14.36
N GLN A 133 -4.33 6.17 15.18
CA GLN A 133 -5.51 5.35 15.44
C GLN A 133 -6.29 5.05 14.14
N LEU A 134 -6.51 6.03 13.27
CA LEU A 134 -7.16 5.84 11.97
C LEU A 134 -6.40 4.84 11.07
N ARG A 135 -5.08 4.93 11.04
CA ARG A 135 -4.24 4.00 10.25
C ARG A 135 -4.39 2.56 10.75
N LEU A 136 -4.38 2.35 12.07
CA LEU A 136 -4.59 1.04 12.67
C LEU A 136 -6.00 0.50 12.42
N MET A 137 -7.00 1.38 12.39
CA MET A 137 -8.41 1.02 12.22
C MET A 137 -8.87 1.05 10.76
N THR A 138 -7.97 1.29 9.79
CA THR A 138 -8.29 1.42 8.37
C THR A 138 -9.15 0.27 7.81
N PRO A 139 -8.86 -1.02 8.08
CA PRO A 139 -9.71 -2.11 7.60
C PRO A 139 -11.15 -2.04 8.11
N ARG A 140 -11.34 -1.67 9.38
CA ARG A 140 -12.66 -1.51 9.99
C ARG A 140 -13.42 -0.33 9.39
N ILE A 141 -12.71 0.76 9.11
CA ILE A 141 -13.27 1.95 8.45
C ILE A 141 -13.78 1.59 7.05
N ILE A 142 -12.99 0.84 6.28
CA ILE A 142 -13.37 0.40 4.93
C ILE A 142 -14.64 -0.47 4.98
N THR A 143 -14.69 -1.44 5.89
CA THR A 143 -15.86 -2.32 6.04
C THR A 143 -17.12 -1.52 6.43
N ALA A 144 -17.04 -0.70 7.48
CA ALA A 144 -18.19 0.07 7.96
C ALA A 144 -18.69 1.08 6.91
N ALA A 145 -17.78 1.72 6.18
CA ALA A 145 -18.15 2.64 5.10
C ALA A 145 -18.85 1.92 3.95
N ASN A 146 -18.41 0.71 3.59
CA ASN A 146 -19.03 -0.09 2.53
C ASN A 146 -20.38 -0.67 2.94
N GLU A 147 -20.54 -1.08 4.21
CA GLU A 147 -21.82 -1.53 4.76
C GLU A 147 -22.87 -0.41 4.70
N GLN A 148 -22.49 0.80 5.11
CA GLN A 148 -23.37 1.99 5.04
C GLN A 148 -23.65 2.47 3.62
N ALA A 149 -22.67 2.33 2.71
CA ALA A 149 -22.84 2.67 1.30
C ALA A 149 -23.69 1.64 0.53
N GLY A 150 -23.82 0.40 1.05
CA GLY A 150 -24.51 -0.70 0.36
C GLY A 150 -23.77 -1.22 -0.88
N ALA A 151 -22.53 -0.78 -1.10
CA ALA A 151 -21.69 -1.13 -2.23
C ALA A 151 -20.21 -1.05 -1.85
N ALA A 152 -19.34 -1.77 -2.57
CA ALA A 152 -17.89 -1.74 -2.38
C ALA A 152 -17.26 -0.44 -2.95
N ALA A 153 -17.61 0.68 -2.34
CA ALA A 153 -17.26 2.03 -2.80
C ALA A 153 -15.92 2.53 -2.26
N VAL A 154 -15.59 2.19 -1.01
CA VAL A 154 -14.30 2.53 -0.40
C VAL A 154 -13.37 1.33 -0.53
N ARG A 155 -12.21 1.56 -1.15
CA ARG A 155 -11.14 0.57 -1.32
C ARG A 155 -9.92 0.90 -0.48
N THR A 156 -9.59 2.18 -0.36
CA THR A 156 -8.42 2.66 0.37
C THR A 156 -8.77 3.87 1.22
N VAL A 157 -8.07 4.03 2.34
CA VAL A 157 -8.20 5.19 3.22
C VAL A 157 -6.86 5.88 3.30
N ARG A 158 -6.84 7.18 3.00
CA ARG A 158 -5.66 8.02 3.15
C ARG A 158 -5.84 8.96 4.33
N VAL A 159 -4.99 8.79 5.34
CA VAL A 159 -4.99 9.65 6.53
C VAL A 159 -4.06 10.83 6.28
N ARG A 160 -4.62 12.04 6.16
CA ARG A 160 -3.86 13.29 6.03
C ARG A 160 -3.13 13.60 7.34
N GLN A 161 -2.06 14.39 7.26
CA GLN A 161 -1.40 14.86 8.46
C GLN A 161 -2.25 15.94 9.17
N PRO A 162 -2.42 15.85 10.49
CA PRO A 162 -3.15 16.83 11.28
C PRO A 162 -2.42 18.18 11.21
N GLY A 163 -3.15 19.25 10.92
CA GLY A 163 -2.62 20.61 11.02
C GLY A 163 -1.72 21.07 9.87
N THR A 164 -1.65 20.37 8.73
CA THR A 164 -1.18 21.05 7.52
C THR A 164 -2.33 21.92 7.02
N LEU A 165 -2.34 23.19 7.44
CA LEU A 165 -3.02 24.25 6.69
C LEU A 165 -2.70 23.99 5.21
N PRO A 166 -3.70 23.94 4.30
CA PRO A 166 -3.37 24.00 2.89
C PRO A 166 -2.48 25.23 2.77
N ALA A 167 -1.22 25.01 2.41
CA ALA A 167 -0.33 26.11 2.11
C ALA A 167 -1.15 27.01 1.19
N THR A 168 -1.37 28.26 1.59
CA THR A 168 -1.91 29.31 0.73
C THR A 168 -1.30 29.02 -0.64
N PRO A 169 -2.07 28.86 -1.73
CA PRO A 169 -1.45 28.68 -3.03
C PRO A 169 -0.53 29.87 -3.17
N ALA A 170 0.78 29.61 -3.05
CA ALA A 170 1.78 30.62 -3.31
C ALA A 170 1.41 31.14 -4.70
N PRO A 171 1.40 32.47 -4.92
CA PRO A 171 1.15 33.00 -6.25
C PRO A 171 2.07 32.20 -7.17
N THR A 172 1.49 31.48 -8.12
CA THR A 172 2.22 30.67 -9.07
C THR A 172 3.30 31.60 -9.61
N PRO A 173 4.60 31.40 -9.29
CA PRO A 173 5.59 32.16 -10.02
C PRO A 173 5.37 31.68 -11.44
N ALA A 174 4.93 32.60 -12.29
CA ALA A 174 5.02 32.45 -13.73
C ALA A 174 6.34 31.76 -14.02
N SER A 175 6.32 30.74 -14.86
CA SER A 175 7.50 29.94 -15.21
C SER A 175 8.57 30.85 -15.81
N VAL A 176 9.33 31.52 -14.95
CA VAL A 176 10.59 32.13 -15.30
C VAL A 176 11.50 30.93 -15.40
N LYS A 177 11.85 30.60 -16.63
CA LYS A 177 12.95 29.71 -16.97
C LYS A 177 14.07 29.97 -15.96
N THR A 178 14.26 29.05 -15.01
CA THR A 178 15.33 29.14 -14.02
C THR A 178 16.61 29.26 -14.81
N ALA A 179 17.20 30.46 -14.81
CA ALA A 179 18.56 30.64 -15.28
C ALA A 179 19.41 29.66 -14.46
N GLU A 180 20.28 28.90 -15.14
CA GLU A 180 21.27 28.06 -14.47
C GLU A 180 21.89 28.88 -13.33
N PRO A 181 21.92 28.35 -12.09
CA PRO A 181 22.45 29.09 -10.95
C PRO A 181 23.90 29.45 -11.27
N THR A 182 24.12 30.71 -11.64
CA THR A 182 25.44 31.27 -11.95
C THR A 182 26.08 31.61 -10.61
N GLY A 183 26.46 30.58 -9.86
CA GLY A 183 27.10 30.73 -8.56
C GLY A 183 27.48 29.36 -7.99
N PRO A 184 28.55 29.28 -7.20
CA PRO A 184 28.90 28.05 -6.51
C PRO A 184 27.70 27.60 -5.65
N VAL A 185 27.43 26.28 -5.66
CA VAL A 185 26.36 25.70 -4.85
C VAL A 185 26.57 26.12 -3.40
N LYS A 186 25.64 26.91 -2.84
CA LYS A 186 25.68 27.29 -1.43
C LYS A 186 25.48 26.04 -0.59
N THR A 187 26.58 25.46 -0.15
CA THR A 187 26.59 24.37 0.84
C THR A 187 26.15 24.93 2.19
N ARG A 188 25.77 24.04 3.12
CA ARG A 188 25.39 24.42 4.49
C ARG A 188 26.41 25.35 5.16
N GLU A 189 27.68 25.19 4.80
CA GLU A 189 28.82 25.95 5.30
C GLU A 189 28.95 27.34 4.65
N THR A 190 28.57 27.48 3.37
CA THR A 190 28.70 28.73 2.60
C THR A 190 27.37 29.50 2.48
N ALA A 191 26.38 29.11 3.28
CA ALA A 191 25.08 29.76 3.36
C ALA A 191 25.18 31.16 3.98
N SER A 192 24.13 31.97 3.80
CA SER A 192 24.06 33.32 4.37
C SER A 192 24.12 33.31 5.91
N GLU A 193 24.70 34.34 6.50
CA GLU A 193 24.74 34.56 7.97
C GLU A 193 23.38 34.41 8.67
N GLY A 194 22.29 34.87 8.03
CA GLY A 194 20.94 34.70 8.57
C GLY A 194 20.52 33.23 8.72
N PHE A 195 20.96 32.37 7.79
CA PHE A 195 20.72 30.92 7.85
C PHE A 195 21.50 30.27 9.00
N HIS A 196 22.76 30.65 9.21
CA HIS A 196 23.54 30.14 10.35
C HIS A 196 22.95 30.59 11.68
N ARG A 197 22.46 31.83 11.77
CA ARG A 197 21.77 32.33 12.98
C ARG A 197 20.50 31.53 13.29
N VAL A 198 19.66 31.25 12.29
CA VAL A 198 18.46 30.42 12.45
C VAL A 198 18.83 28.98 12.80
N LEU A 199 19.86 28.42 12.16
CA LEU A 199 20.34 27.07 12.44
C LEU A 199 20.87 26.95 13.88
N ALA A 200 21.60 27.95 14.37
CA ALA A 200 22.08 28.00 15.75
C ALA A 200 20.94 28.10 16.77
N LEU A 201 19.89 28.88 16.48
CA LEU A 201 18.69 28.93 17.31
C LEU A 201 17.95 27.58 17.31
N HIS A 202 17.80 26.97 16.13
CA HIS A 202 17.18 25.65 16.01
C HIS A 202 17.98 24.58 16.78
N HIS A 203 19.32 24.62 16.71
CA HIS A 203 20.19 23.73 17.49
C HIS A 203 20.08 23.95 19.00
N LYS A 204 19.83 25.18 19.46
CA LYS A 204 19.59 25.47 20.89
C LYS A 204 18.23 24.97 21.39
N VAL A 205 17.20 25.05 20.54
CA VAL A 205 15.85 24.56 20.86
C VAL A 205 15.79 23.04 20.81
N TRP A 206 16.59 22.43 19.93
CA TRP A 206 16.65 20.98 19.81
C TRP A 206 17.39 20.38 20.99
N GLN A 207 16.64 19.77 21.90
CA GLN A 207 17.23 18.91 22.92
C GLN A 207 17.53 17.54 22.29
N PRO A 208 18.80 17.08 22.28
CA PRO A 208 19.05 15.68 22.00
C PRO A 208 18.25 14.85 22.99
N PHE A 209 17.58 13.81 22.49
CA PHE A 209 16.90 12.83 23.33
C PHE A 209 17.88 12.35 24.41
N GLN A 210 17.70 12.80 25.65
CA GLN A 210 18.52 12.35 26.77
C GLN A 210 18.12 10.90 27.05
N GLN A 211 18.93 9.96 26.57
CA GLN A 211 18.75 8.55 26.92
C GLN A 211 18.97 8.39 28.42
N ASP A 212 18.03 7.74 29.10
CA ASP A 212 18.18 7.33 30.49
C ASP A 212 19.52 6.58 30.66
N PRO A 213 20.39 6.95 31.60
CA PRO A 213 21.67 6.28 31.82
C PRO A 213 21.50 4.77 32.07
N ALA A 214 20.38 4.33 32.66
CA ALA A 214 20.08 2.91 32.84
C ALA A 214 19.85 2.19 31.50
N LEU A 215 19.17 2.85 30.55
CA LEU A 215 18.94 2.35 29.20
C LEU A 215 20.26 2.31 28.41
N ALA A 216 21.08 3.36 28.50
CA ALA A 216 22.39 3.40 27.85
C ALA A 216 23.30 2.26 28.35
N ALA A 217 23.32 2.01 29.66
CA ALA A 217 24.06 0.89 30.24
C ALA A 217 23.50 -0.47 29.83
N ALA A 218 22.17 -0.61 29.69
CA ALA A 218 21.54 -1.84 29.20
C ALA A 218 21.90 -2.15 27.74
N VAL A 219 21.86 -1.14 26.87
CA VAL A 219 22.29 -1.25 25.47
C VAL A 219 23.77 -1.60 25.38
N GLY A 220 24.62 -0.95 26.20
CA GLY A 220 26.05 -1.27 26.28
C GLY A 220 26.31 -2.74 26.65
N ARG A 221 25.58 -3.29 27.63
CA ARG A 221 25.67 -4.71 27.99
C ARG A 221 25.22 -5.62 26.85
N GLN A 222 24.13 -5.28 26.16
CA GLN A 222 23.63 -6.06 25.03
C GLN A 222 24.64 -6.08 23.87
N GLU A 223 25.26 -4.94 23.57
CA GLU A 223 26.28 -4.83 22.54
C GLU A 223 27.52 -5.65 22.89
N GLN A 224 27.95 -5.63 24.15
CA GLN A 224 29.06 -6.46 24.62
C GLN A 224 28.77 -7.96 24.48
N VAL A 225 27.56 -8.41 24.81
CA VAL A 225 27.14 -9.81 24.61
C VAL A 225 27.13 -10.17 23.11
N ARG A 226 26.66 -9.26 22.25
CA ARG A 226 26.66 -9.46 20.80
C ARG A 226 28.08 -9.61 20.24
N LEU A 227 29.01 -8.77 20.69
CA LEU A 227 30.40 -8.80 20.27
C LEU A 227 31.14 -10.06 20.75
N ASP A 228 30.93 -10.45 22.01
CA ASP A 228 31.49 -11.68 22.59
C ASP A 228 30.95 -12.94 21.88
N LEU A 229 29.65 -12.96 21.57
CA LEU A 229 29.05 -14.03 20.77
C LEU A 229 29.61 -14.06 19.34
N GLY A 230 29.83 -12.89 18.73
CA GLY A 230 30.47 -12.76 17.42
C GLY A 230 31.90 -13.31 17.42
N ALA A 231 32.69 -12.98 18.44
CA ALA A 231 34.06 -13.48 18.60
C ALA A 231 34.12 -15.00 18.75
N ARG A 232 33.14 -15.60 19.44
CA ARG A 232 33.03 -17.07 19.61
C ARG A 232 32.54 -17.77 18.34
N ALA A 233 31.62 -17.15 17.61
CA ALA A 233 31.05 -17.72 16.40
C ALA A 233 32.01 -17.65 15.20
N PHE A 234 32.89 -16.63 15.17
CA PHE A 234 33.83 -16.38 14.07
C PHE A 234 35.24 -16.12 14.61
N PRO A 235 35.95 -17.15 15.10
CA PRO A 235 37.29 -16.99 15.67
C PRO A 235 38.33 -16.51 14.64
N ASP A 236 38.20 -16.92 13.38
CA ASP A 236 39.18 -16.63 12.32
C ASP A 236 39.00 -15.25 11.65
N ALA A 237 37.99 -14.46 12.06
CA ALA A 237 37.68 -13.17 11.44
C ALA A 237 38.79 -12.11 11.62
N GLY A 238 39.71 -12.32 12.57
CA GLY A 238 40.87 -11.45 12.83
C GLY A 238 42.17 -11.91 12.19
N GLU A 239 42.34 -13.19 11.89
CA GLU A 239 43.63 -13.76 11.46
C GLU A 239 43.94 -13.46 9.98
N ASP A 240 42.92 -13.35 9.13
CA ASP A 240 43.07 -13.02 7.71
C ASP A 240 43.24 -11.51 7.42
N GLN A 241 43.15 -10.64 8.44
CA GLN A 241 43.16 -9.17 8.27
C GLN A 241 44.43 -8.47 8.79
N GLU A 242 45.42 -9.19 9.31
CA GLU A 242 46.63 -8.58 9.90
C GLU A 242 47.49 -7.79 8.89
N GLY A 243 47.26 -7.96 7.58
CA GLY A 243 47.90 -7.16 6.51
C GLY A 243 47.01 -6.10 5.84
N GLN A 244 45.70 -6.11 6.10
CA GLN A 244 44.74 -5.25 5.40
C GLN A 244 44.24 -4.18 6.36
N ALA A 245 44.92 -3.02 6.42
CA ALA A 245 44.41 -1.86 7.14
C ALA A 245 42.94 -1.63 6.72
N PRO A 246 41.99 -1.55 7.66
CA PRO A 246 40.59 -1.39 7.31
C PRO A 246 40.48 -0.12 6.48
N THR A 247 40.13 -0.27 5.20
CA THR A 247 40.00 0.88 4.32
C THR A 247 38.89 1.74 4.91
N SER A 248 39.26 2.96 5.35
CA SER A 248 38.28 3.89 5.90
C SER A 248 37.10 3.98 4.95
N LEU A 249 35.88 3.96 5.47
CA LEU A 249 34.65 4.15 4.69
C LEU A 249 34.78 5.37 3.76
N GLU A 250 35.45 6.42 4.25
CA GLU A 250 35.72 7.64 3.51
C GLU A 250 36.75 7.44 2.39
N GLY A 251 37.78 6.61 2.63
CA GLY A 251 38.73 6.16 1.61
C GLY A 251 38.06 5.37 0.48
N ASN A 252 37.20 4.40 0.82
CA ASN A 252 36.41 3.65 -0.17
C ASN A 252 35.51 4.58 -1.01
N ARG A 253 34.86 5.55 -0.37
CA ARG A 253 34.03 6.54 -1.07
C ARG A 253 34.85 7.43 -2.00
N ALA A 254 36.04 7.86 -1.57
CA ALA A 254 36.95 8.65 -2.41
C ALA A 254 37.43 7.85 -3.62
N GLN A 255 37.81 6.59 -3.43
CA GLN A 255 38.22 5.68 -4.50
C GLN A 255 37.09 5.45 -5.50
N GLN A 256 35.85 5.28 -5.03
CA GLN A 256 34.69 5.13 -5.91
C GLN A 256 34.42 6.39 -6.75
N ARG A 257 34.59 7.59 -6.16
CA ARG A 257 34.48 8.85 -6.91
C ARG A 257 35.53 8.94 -8.01
N GLN A 258 36.78 8.61 -7.70
CA GLN A 258 37.87 8.59 -8.67
C GLN A 258 37.60 7.61 -9.82
N ALA A 259 37.09 6.41 -9.52
CA ALA A 259 36.72 5.42 -10.54
C ALA A 259 35.58 5.91 -11.45
N ASN A 260 34.57 6.56 -10.86
CA ASN A 260 33.47 7.16 -11.62
C ASN A 260 33.95 8.33 -12.49
N ASP A 261 34.82 9.18 -11.97
CA ASP A 261 35.38 10.31 -12.71
C ASP A 261 36.28 9.83 -13.85
N ALA A 262 37.10 8.80 -13.64
CA ALA A 262 37.88 8.17 -14.71
C ALA A 262 36.99 7.62 -15.82
N THR A 263 35.88 6.97 -15.46
CA THR A 263 34.88 6.46 -16.42
C THR A 263 34.22 7.61 -17.19
N ARG A 264 33.84 8.69 -16.51
CA ARG A 264 33.25 9.89 -17.12
C ARG A 264 34.22 10.56 -18.09
N ILE A 265 35.49 10.71 -17.70
CA ILE A 265 36.54 11.30 -18.54
C ILE A 265 36.75 10.43 -19.80
N ALA A 266 36.86 9.11 -19.64
CA ALA A 266 37.00 8.19 -20.77
C ALA A 266 35.80 8.28 -21.74
N ALA A 267 34.57 8.38 -21.22
CA ALA A 267 33.37 8.56 -22.03
C ALA A 267 33.38 9.89 -22.81
N ILE A 268 33.82 10.99 -22.17
CA ILE A 268 33.95 12.30 -22.83
C ILE A 268 35.00 12.24 -23.96
N LEU A 269 36.16 11.62 -23.69
CA LEU A 269 37.21 11.47 -24.71
C LEU A 269 36.74 10.61 -25.89
N ARG A 270 36.01 9.53 -25.61
CA ARG A 270 35.39 8.68 -26.64
C ARG A 270 34.36 9.44 -27.47
N ALA A 271 33.45 10.16 -26.84
CA ALA A 271 32.45 10.98 -27.54
C ALA A 271 33.10 12.07 -28.41
N ARG A 272 34.23 12.63 -27.97
CA ARG A 272 35.02 13.58 -28.78
C ARG A 272 35.69 12.90 -29.97
N ALA A 273 36.24 11.68 -29.79
CA ALA A 273 36.86 10.93 -30.87
C ALA A 273 35.83 10.49 -31.94
N GLU A 274 34.66 10.02 -31.50
CA GLU A 274 33.53 9.68 -32.37
C GLU A 274 33.03 10.91 -33.15
N ARG A 275 32.88 12.07 -32.50
CA ARG A 275 32.54 13.34 -33.18
C ARG A 275 33.60 13.81 -34.17
N ALA A 276 34.88 13.50 -33.92
CA ALA A 276 35.99 13.83 -34.82
C ALA A 276 36.14 12.84 -35.99
N GLY A 277 35.21 11.88 -36.15
CA GLY A 277 35.26 10.87 -37.22
C GLY A 277 36.40 9.86 -37.06
N ARG A 278 37.03 9.78 -35.88
CA ARG A 278 38.07 8.79 -35.58
C ARG A 278 37.40 7.56 -34.98
N VAL A 279 37.34 6.48 -35.74
CA VAL A 279 37.00 5.15 -35.23
C VAL A 279 38.12 4.72 -34.27
N VAL A 280 37.90 4.87 -32.97
CA VAL A 280 38.80 4.32 -31.95
C VAL A 280 38.44 2.84 -31.77
N PRO A 281 39.37 1.89 -32.00
CA PRO A 281 39.08 0.48 -31.80
C PRO A 281 38.82 0.18 -30.31
N PRO A 282 37.88 -0.72 -29.97
CA PRO A 282 37.63 -1.10 -28.59
C PRO A 282 38.79 -1.98 -28.08
N GLY A 283 39.63 -1.43 -27.20
CA GLY A 283 40.63 -2.24 -26.47
C GLY A 283 42.04 -1.66 -26.33
N ALA A 284 42.24 -0.34 -26.34
CA ALA A 284 43.55 0.21 -25.98
C ALA A 284 43.81 0.03 -24.46
N PRO A 285 44.91 -0.61 -24.04
CA PRO A 285 45.20 -0.84 -22.64
C PRO A 285 45.44 0.48 -21.92
N VAL A 286 44.92 0.53 -20.69
CA VAL A 286 45.19 1.58 -19.70
C VAL A 286 46.71 1.76 -19.61
N LEU A 287 47.19 2.94 -20.00
CA LEU A 287 48.57 3.38 -19.73
C LEU A 287 48.79 3.30 -18.22
N ARG A 288 49.52 2.26 -17.78
CA ARG A 288 50.28 2.30 -16.53
C ARG A 288 51.23 3.49 -16.64
N GLN A 289 50.98 4.54 -15.86
CA GLN A 289 52.04 5.50 -15.57
C GLN A 289 53.06 4.78 -14.67
N ALA A 290 54.25 4.58 -15.22
CA ALA A 290 55.48 4.41 -14.48
C ALA A 290 56.08 5.81 -14.26
N GLY A 291 56.58 6.07 -13.05
CA GLY A 291 57.27 7.32 -12.68
C GLY A 291 56.67 7.94 -11.45
#